data_AF-A0A357FWI5-F1
#
_entry.id   AF-A0A357FWI5-F1
#
_cell.length_a   1.000
_cell.length_b   1.000
_cell.length_c   1.000
_cell.angle_alpha   90.00
_cell.angle_beta   90.00
_cell.angle_gamma   90.00
#
_symmetry.space_group_name_H-M   'P 1'
#
loop_
_entity.id
_entity.type
_entity.pdbx_description
1 polymer ?
#
loop_
_entity_poly.entity_id
_entity_poly.type
_entity_poly.pdbx_seq_one_letter_code
_entity_poly.pdbx_strand_id
1 'polypeptide(L)' 'MSDNSKKELEEGTAFTPRFDKDGLIPCITTSAGSGEVLMFA' A
#
# COMPACT_ATOMS: atom_id res chain seq x y z
N MET A 1 17.52 -3.69 7.99
CA MET A 1 16.32 -3.71 7.14
C MET A 1 16.58 -4.69 6.02
N SER A 2 15.79 -5.74 5.91
CA SER A 2 15.93 -6.73 4.84
C SER A 2 15.60 -6.08 3.49
N ASP A 3 16.58 -6.01 2.60
CA ASP A 3 16.39 -5.69 1.18
C ASP A 3 15.54 -6.81 0.56
N ASN A 4 14.22 -6.71 0.67
CA ASN A 4 13.35 -7.44 -0.25
C ASN A 4 13.64 -6.91 -1.65
N SER A 5 13.94 -7.82 -2.58
CA SER A 5 14.19 -7.42 -3.97
C SER A 5 12.98 -6.62 -4.49
N LYS A 6 13.19 -5.64 -5.38
CA LYS A 6 12.06 -4.89 -5.99
C LYS A 6 10.97 -5.81 -6.53
N LYS A 7 11.37 -6.96 -7.07
CA LYS A 7 10.45 -7.98 -7.56
C LYS A 7 9.59 -8.57 -6.44
N GLU A 8 10.18 -8.93 -5.31
CA GLU A 8 9.43 -9.43 -4.14
C GLU A 8 8.47 -8.38 -3.57
N LEU A 9 8.86 -7.09 -3.59
CA LEU A 9 8.01 -5.99 -3.10
C LEU A 9 6.76 -5.75 -3.96
N GLU A 10 6.92 -5.82 -5.29
CA GLU A 10 5.84 -5.48 -6.25
C GLU A 10 5.05 -6.72 -6.71
N GLU A 11 5.67 -7.90 -6.77
CA GLU A 11 5.10 -9.12 -7.35
C GLU A 11 5.01 -10.30 -6.36
N GLY A 12 5.54 -10.15 -5.13
CA GLY A 12 5.49 -11.18 -4.11
C GLY A 12 4.09 -11.39 -3.53
N THR A 13 3.84 -12.56 -2.95
CA THR A 13 2.53 -12.89 -2.34
C THR A 13 2.42 -12.45 -0.88
N ALA A 14 3.54 -12.06 -0.26
CA ALA A 14 3.57 -11.55 1.09
C ALA A 14 3.22 -10.06 1.11
N PHE A 15 2.31 -9.65 1.99
CA PHE A 15 1.96 -8.24 2.18
C PHE A 15 3.09 -7.50 2.89
N THR A 16 3.99 -6.91 2.11
CA THR A 16 5.23 -6.28 2.60
C THR A 16 5.42 -4.85 2.07
N PRO A 17 4.43 -3.94 2.20
CA PRO A 17 4.54 -2.59 1.66
C PRO A 17 5.68 -1.81 2.33
N ARG A 18 6.18 -0.80 1.62
CA ARG A 18 7.17 0.13 2.15
C ARG A 18 6.47 1.21 2.99
N PHE A 19 6.77 1.20 4.29
CA PHE A 19 6.29 2.20 5.23
C PHE A 19 7.16 3.47 5.19
N ASP A 20 6.58 4.60 5.57
CA ASP A 20 7.31 5.84 5.79
C ASP A 20 8.01 5.87 7.16
N LYS A 21 8.58 7.03 7.52
CA LYS A 21 9.32 7.24 8.79
C LYS A 21 8.46 7.06 10.05
N ASP A 22 7.13 7.22 9.92
CA ASP A 22 6.19 7.11 11.03
C ASP A 22 5.52 5.73 11.06
N GLY A 23 5.88 4.84 10.13
CA GLY A 23 5.33 3.49 10.04
C GLY A 23 3.99 3.42 9.32
N LEU A 24 3.67 4.41 8.47
CA LEU A 24 2.37 4.52 7.79
C LEU A 24 2.47 4.18 6.29
N ILE A 25 1.30 3.90 5.69
CA ILE A 25 1.09 3.81 4.24
C ILE A 25 -0.08 4.71 3.82
N PRO A 26 -0.02 5.36 2.65
CA PRO A 26 -1.15 6.12 2.13
C PRO A 26 -2.30 5.19 1.75
N CYS A 27 -3.53 5.59 2.05
CA CYS A 27 -4.73 4.84 1.72
C CYS A 27 -5.77 5.72 1.01
N ILE A 28 -6.36 5.20 -0.07
CA ILE A 28 -7.50 5.81 -0.76
C ILE A 28 -8.71 4.93 -0.53
N THR A 29 -9.75 5.47 0.09
CA THR A 29 -11.03 4.77 0.23
C THR A 29 -11.94 5.17 -0.92
N THR A 30 -12.48 4.17 -1.62
CA THR A 30 -13.46 4.38 -2.68
C THR A 30 -14.79 3.70 -2.37
N SER A 31 -15.88 4.26 -2.91
CA SER A 31 -17.18 3.60 -2.93
C SER A 31 -17.12 2.33 -3.77
N ALA A 32 -17.53 1.19 -3.21
CA ALA A 32 -17.50 -0.09 -3.92
C ALA A 32 -18.46 -0.14 -5.14
N GLY A 33 -19.52 0.69 -5.14
CA GLY A 33 -20.50 0.71 -6.23
C GLY A 33 -20.13 1.68 -7.35
N SER A 34 -19.73 2.90 -7.01
CA SER A 34 -19.46 3.97 -7.99
C SER A 34 -17.98 4.15 -8.33
N GLY A 35 -17.07 3.64 -7.50
CA GLY A 35 -15.63 3.91 -7.59
C GLY A 35 -15.25 5.33 -7.16
N GLU A 36 -16.19 6.13 -6.67
CA GLU A 36 -15.93 7.49 -6.20
C GLU A 36 -14.95 7.51 -5.03
N VAL A 37 -14.00 8.44 -5.04
CA VAL A 37 -13.05 8.64 -3.94
C VAL A 37 -13.76 9.33 -2.78
N LEU A 38 -13.72 8.70 -1.62
CA LEU A 38 -14.36 9.19 -0.40
C LEU A 38 -13.37 9.84 0.57
N MET A 39 -12.14 9.33 0.60
CA MET A 39 -11.12 9.76 1.58
C MET A 39 -9.70 9.46 1.08
N PHE A 40 -8.77 10.32 1.47
CA PHE A 40 -7.33 10.06 1.51
C PHE A 40 -6.85 10.17 2.96
N ALA A 41 -6.08 9.17 3.41
CA ALA A 41 -5.52 9.09 4.77
C ALA A 41 -4.07 8.59 4.73
#